data_AF-A0AAV6WJT9-F1
#
_entry.id   AF-A0AAV6WJT9-F1
#
_cell.length_a   1.000
_cell.length_b   1.000
_cell.length_c   1.000
_cell.angle_alpha   90.00
_cell.angle_beta   90.00
_cell.angle_gamma   90.00
#
_symmetry.space_group_name_H-M   'P 1'
#
loop_
_entity.id
_entity.type
_entity.pdbx_description
1 polymer ?
#
loop_
_entity_poly.entity_id
_entity_poly.type
_entity_poly.pdbx_seq_one_letter_code
_entity_poly.pdbx_strand_id
1 'polypeptide(L)' 'MVRDFAVDQSRGMLGTFAPQREPYVHTLEEETTPSGVLARGVYTAKLKFEDDDKRRHMELNYSFEIRKRW' A
#
# COMPACT_ATOMS: atom_id res chain seq x y z
N MET A 1 21.37 3.11 16.28
CA MET A 1 19.96 3.54 16.31
C MET A 1 19.50 3.65 14.86
N VAL A 2 18.87 2.61 14.32
CA VAL A 2 18.28 2.67 12.97
C VAL A 2 16.96 3.41 13.13
N ARG A 3 16.78 4.53 12.42
CA ARG A 3 15.51 5.25 12.36
C ARG A 3 14.71 4.65 11.21
N ASP A 4 13.44 4.32 11.46
CA ASP A 4 12.52 3.93 10.40
C ASP A 4 12.19 5.18 9.56
N PHE A 5 12.78 5.27 8.37
CA PHE A 5 12.51 6.36 7.44
C PHE A 5 11.40 5.96 6.48
N ALA A 6 10.39 6.82 6.33
CA ALA A 6 9.44 6.69 5.24
C ALA A 6 10.17 6.95 3.91
N VAL A 7 10.18 5.95 3.03
CA VAL A 7 10.87 6.02 1.73
C VAL A 7 9.91 6.28 0.57
N ASP A 8 8.62 6.05 0.77
CA ASP A 8 7.58 6.26 -0.24
C ASP A 8 6.20 6.51 0.40
N GLN A 9 5.32 7.19 -0.34
CA GLN A 9 3.89 7.33 -0.03
C GLN A 9 3.09 7.57 -1.32
N SER A 10 2.17 6.65 -1.62
CA SER A 10 1.19 6.80 -2.70
C SER A 10 -0.23 6.98 -2.13
N ARG A 11 -1.09 7.68 -2.89
CA ARG A 11 -2.53 7.83 -2.61
C ARG A 11 -3.29 7.83 -3.94
N GLY A 12 -4.37 7.06 -4.02
CA GLY A 12 -5.25 6.98 -5.18
C GLY A 12 -6.72 7.09 -4.78
N MET A 13 -7.52 7.80 -5.58
CA MET A 13 -8.96 7.91 -5.38
C MET A 13 -9.66 6.71 -6.02
N LEU A 14 -10.34 5.89 -5.22
CA LEU A 14 -11.06 4.71 -5.71
C LEU A 14 -12.46 5.06 -6.26
N GLY A 15 -13.03 6.18 -5.81
CA GLY A 15 -14.36 6.66 -6.20
C GLY A 15 -15.42 6.50 -5.11
N THR A 16 -16.68 6.62 -5.51
CA THR A 16 -17.86 6.50 -4.62
C THR A 16 -18.57 5.17 -4.87
N PHE A 17 -18.79 4.41 -3.81
CA PHE A 17 -19.38 3.07 -3.86
C PHE A 17 -20.69 3.05 -3.09
N ALA A 18 -21.80 2.76 -3.76
CA ALA A 18 -23.11 2.65 -3.12
C ALA A 18 -23.27 1.29 -2.42
N PRO A 19 -24.19 1.15 -1.44
CA PRO A 19 -24.47 -0.16 -0.87
C PRO A 19 -25.02 -1.14 -1.91
N GLN A 20 -24.42 -2.32 -2.02
CA GLN A 20 -24.88 -3.43 -2.86
C GLN A 20 -24.51 -4.78 -2.23
N ARG A 21 -25.12 -5.87 -2.72
CA ARG A 21 -24.91 -7.22 -2.18
C ARG A 21 -23.58 -7.81 -2.66
N GLU A 22 -23.23 -7.58 -3.91
CA GLU A 22 -22.03 -8.10 -4.54
C GLU A 22 -20.80 -7.25 -4.15
N PRO A 23 -19.62 -7.85 -3.90
CA PRO A 23 -18.42 -7.08 -3.61
C PRO A 23 -17.99 -6.19 -4.77
N TYR A 24 -17.46 -5.00 -4.46
CA TYR A 24 -16.72 -4.21 -5.42
C TYR A 24 -15.33 -4.80 -5.65
N VAL A 25 -14.94 -4.93 -6.91
CA VAL A 25 -13.58 -5.33 -7.31
C VAL A 25 -12.93 -4.12 -7.97
N HIS A 26 -11.78 -3.71 -7.45
CA HIS A 26 -10.98 -2.62 -8.00
C HIS A 26 -9.55 -3.11 -8.20
N THR A 27 -9.04 -2.90 -9.41
CA THR A 27 -7.65 -3.21 -9.75
C THR A 27 -6.83 -1.94 -9.56
N LEU A 28 -5.78 -2.01 -8.73
CA LEU A 28 -4.84 -0.91 -8.55
C LEU A 28 -3.94 -0.78 -9.77
N GLU A 29 -3.33 0.41 -9.93
CA GLU A 29 -2.31 0.63 -10.95
C GLU A 29 -1.13 -0.33 -10.77
N GLU A 30 -0.50 -0.71 -11.89
CA GLU A 30 0.67 -1.58 -11.85
C GLU A 30 1.88 -0.84 -11.26
N GLU A 31 2.53 -1.45 -10.27
CA GLU A 31 3.75 -0.93 -9.67
C GLU A 31 4.96 -1.80 -10.03
N THR A 32 6.09 -1.15 -10.30
CA THR A 32 7.36 -1.85 -10.53
C THR A 32 8.16 -1.95 -9.23
N THR A 33 8.50 -3.16 -8.80
CA THR A 33 9.37 -3.38 -7.63
C THR A 33 10.77 -2.78 -7.88
N PRO A 34 11.32 -1.94 -7.00
CA PRO A 34 12.63 -1.34 -7.21
C PRO A 34 13.73 -2.40 -7.14
N SER A 35 14.84 -2.14 -7.85
CA SER A 35 15.97 -3.06 -7.95
C SER A 35 17.29 -2.39 -7.59
N GLY A 36 18.37 -3.17 -7.49
CA GLY A 36 19.70 -2.68 -7.11
C GLY A 36 20.11 -3.11 -5.70
N VAL A 37 21.34 -2.79 -5.30
CA VAL A 37 21.86 -3.17 -3.97
C VAL A 37 21.16 -2.38 -2.86
N LEU A 38 20.85 -1.10 -3.09
CA LEU A 38 20.29 -0.20 -2.08
C LEU A 38 18.77 -0.40 -1.85
N ALA A 39 18.06 -0.97 -2.82
CA ALA A 39 16.63 -1.24 -2.74
C ALA A 39 16.30 -2.61 -2.11
N ARG A 40 17.32 -3.41 -1.77
CA ARG A 40 17.11 -4.75 -1.18
C ARG A 40 17.04 -4.65 0.34
N GLY A 41 16.14 -5.40 0.93
CA GLY A 41 15.91 -5.41 2.38
C GLY A 41 14.46 -5.71 2.74
N VAL A 42 14.20 -5.68 4.04
CA VAL A 42 12.85 -5.83 4.61
C VAL A 42 12.22 -4.46 4.74
N TYR A 43 11.00 -4.33 4.25
CA TYR A 43 10.19 -3.12 4.30
C TYR A 43 8.91 -3.38 5.08
N THR A 44 8.48 -2.39 5.83
CA THR A 44 7.16 -2.32 6.45
C THR A 44 6.34 -1.27 5.75
N ALA A 45 5.08 -1.57 5.46
CA ALA A 45 4.15 -0.65 4.81
C ALA A 45 2.81 -0.61 5.53
N LYS A 46 2.10 0.49 5.33
CA LYS A 46 0.81 0.77 5.95
C LYS A 46 -0.21 1.16 4.88
N LEU A 47 -1.21 0.31 4.68
CA LEU A 47 -2.35 0.56 3.80
C LEU A 47 -3.51 1.13 4.61
N LYS A 48 -4.17 2.15 4.07
CA LYS A 48 -5.36 2.77 4.66
C LYS A 48 -6.41 3.03 3.60
N PHE A 49 -7.67 2.77 3.95
CA PHE A 49 -8.83 3.20 3.18
C PHE A 49 -9.56 4.27 3.99
N GLU A 50 -9.59 5.48 3.45
CA GLU A 50 -10.21 6.66 4.05
C GLU A 50 -11.09 7.35 3.00
N ASP A 51 -12.23 7.88 3.41
CA ASP A 51 -13.12 8.69 2.57
C ASP A 51 -12.99 10.19 2.85
N ASP A 52 -13.69 11.03 2.08
CA ASP A 52 -13.65 12.49 2.21
C ASP A 52 -14.23 13.00 3.55
N ASP A 53 -15.02 12.16 4.26
CA ASP A 53 -15.52 12.41 5.61
C ASP A 53 -14.47 12.06 6.71
N LYS A 54 -13.26 11.66 6.31
CA LYS A 54 -12.17 11.19 7.18
C LYS A 54 -12.51 9.92 7.96
N ARG A 55 -13.47 9.12 7.48
CA ARG A 55 -13.77 7.82 8.08
C ARG A 55 -12.76 6.81 7.56
N ARG A 56 -12.10 6.14 8.49
CA ARG A 56 -11.15 5.07 8.20
C ARG A 56 -11.89 3.74 8.18
N HIS A 57 -12.07 3.19 6.99
CA HIS A 57 -12.77 1.92 6.75
C HIS A 57 -11.87 0.72 7.00
N MET A 58 -10.58 0.85 6.71
CA MET A 58 -9.60 -0.23 6.91
C MET A 58 -8.21 0.36 7.14
N GLU A 59 -7.42 -0.36 7.95
CA GLU A 59 -5.99 -0.12 8.14
C GLU A 59 -5.26 -1.46 8.25
N LEU A 60 -4.21 -1.64 7.46
CA LEU A 60 -3.42 -2.86 7.42
C LEU A 60 -1.94 -2.50 7.43
N ASN A 61 -1.21 -3.05 8.40
CA ASN A 61 0.25 -3.04 8.38
C ASN A 61 0.73 -4.37 7.78
N TYR A 62 1.65 -4.30 6.83
CA TYR A 62 2.24 -5.49 6.20
C TYR A 62 3.74 -5.31 6.03
N SER A 63 4.45 -6.40 5.79
CA SER A 63 5.89 -6.38 5.54
C SER A 63 6.22 -7.27 4.35
N PHE A 64 7.24 -6.88 3.61
CA PHE A 64 7.72 -7.61 2.44
C PHE A 64 9.23 -7.44 2.33
N GLU A 65 9.87 -8.34 1.58
CA GLU A 65 11.31 -8.31 1.38
C GLU A 65 11.65 -8.25 -0.11
N ILE A 66 12.49 -7.29 -0.49
CA ILE A 66 13.02 -7.20 -1.85
C ILE A 66 14.33 -8.00 -1.89
N ARG A 67 14.33 -9.09 -2.65
CA ARG A 67 15.47 -10.01 -2.81
C ARG A 67 15.98 -10.03 -4.25
N LYS A 68 17.24 -10.42 -4.43
CA LYS A 68 17.84 -10.63 -5.77
C LYS A 68 17.29 -11.88 -6.46
N ARG A 69 16.91 -12.88 -5.68
CA ARG A 69 16.38 -14.16 -6.12
C ARG A 69 15.07 -14.38 -5.38
N TRP A 70 14.13 -15.03 -6.06
CA TRP A 70 12.90 -15.54 -5.49
C TRP A 70 13.20 -16.52 -4.34
#